data_AF-A0A970BFH5-F1
#
_entry.id   AF-A0A970BFH5-F1
#
_cell.length_a   1.000
_cell.length_b   1.000
_cell.length_c   1.000
_cell.angle_alpha   90.00
_cell.angle_beta   90.00
_cell.angle_gamma   90.00
#
_symmetry.space_group_name_H-M   'P 1'
#
loop_
_entity.id
_entity.type
_entity.pdbx_description
1 polymer ?
#
loop_
_entity_poly.entity_id
_entity_poly.type
_entity_poly.pdbx_seq_one_letter_code
_entity_poly.pdbx_strand_id
1 'polypeptide(L)'
;MKIVTLTDNRTQSGRLETEHGLSLYIETDCGQKILYDTGQSDLFMHNAEKLGVDLQEIDKVVISHGHYDHVGGLIAFLRVNKTAKVYMNATLFNYEYFSLKSGVKKLNGFAPELLQYSDRFVLLDKNTFADNLWMITYIDHAYEMPKGNAILYRQYEGVEELDKSEHE
;
A
#
# COMPACT_ATOMS: atom_id res chain seq x y z
N MET A 1 6.11 13.61 -17.02
CA MET A 1 5.70 12.62 -15.99
C MET A 1 5.30 11.34 -16.69
N LYS A 2 5.69 10.18 -16.16
CA LYS A 2 5.33 8.85 -16.68
C LYS A 2 4.68 8.04 -15.56
N ILE A 3 3.62 7.30 -15.88
CA ILE A 3 2.93 6.39 -14.95
C ILE A 3 2.79 5.04 -15.65
N VAL A 4 3.12 3.96 -14.94
CA VAL A 4 3.04 2.59 -15.42
C VAL A 4 2.32 1.76 -14.37
N THR A 5 1.22 1.11 -14.77
CA THR A 5 0.54 0.14 -13.92
C THR A 5 1.34 -1.15 -13.86
N LEU A 6 1.84 -1.49 -12.67
CA LEU A 6 2.55 -2.74 -12.41
C LEU A 6 1.59 -3.86 -12.02
N THR A 7 0.53 -3.53 -11.28
CA THR A 7 -0.56 -4.46 -10.94
C THR A 7 -1.89 -3.71 -10.91
N ASP A 8 -2.91 -4.38 -11.42
CA ASP A 8 -4.33 -4.01 -11.32
C ASP A 8 -5.16 -5.30 -11.38
N ASN A 9 -6.43 -5.19 -10.98
CA ASN A 9 -7.43 -6.25 -11.08
C ASN A 9 -7.63 -6.75 -12.53
N ARG A 10 -7.25 -5.96 -13.54
CA ARG A 10 -7.42 -6.29 -14.96
C ARG A 10 -6.21 -5.89 -15.78
N THR A 11 -6.02 -6.60 -16.89
CA THR A 11 -5.00 -6.28 -17.89
C THR A 11 -5.57 -6.41 -19.30
N GLN A 12 -5.08 -5.60 -20.23
CA GLN A 12 -5.31 -5.77 -21.67
C GLN A 12 -4.12 -6.45 -22.36
N SER A 13 -3.03 -6.71 -21.64
CA SER A 13 -1.81 -7.33 -22.16
C SER A 13 -1.79 -8.81 -21.81
N GLY A 14 -1.65 -9.68 -22.80
CA GLY A 14 -1.45 -11.12 -22.58
C GLY A 14 -0.08 -11.49 -21.99
N ARG A 15 0.79 -10.51 -21.73
CA ARG A 15 2.13 -10.72 -21.13
C ARG A 15 2.15 -10.46 -19.63
N LEU A 16 1.21 -9.66 -19.13
CA LEU A 16 1.16 -9.23 -17.74
C LEU A 16 0.15 -10.07 -16.97
N GLU A 17 0.45 -10.30 -15.70
CA GLU A 17 -0.45 -11.00 -14.78
C GLU A 17 -1.26 -9.98 -13.99
N THR A 18 -2.34 -10.44 -13.34
CA THR A 18 -3.27 -9.60 -12.57
C THR A 18 -3.61 -10.26 -11.24
N GLU A 19 -3.85 -9.44 -10.23
CA GLU A 19 -4.37 -9.84 -8.93
C GLU A 19 -5.32 -8.77 -8.41
N HIS A 20 -6.06 -9.06 -7.34
CA HIS A 20 -6.81 -8.02 -6.64
C HIS A 20 -5.81 -7.12 -5.91
N GLY A 21 -5.69 -5.87 -6.35
CA GLY A 21 -4.80 -4.88 -5.75
C GLY A 21 -4.24 -3.91 -6.76
N LEU A 22 -3.43 -2.98 -6.25
CA LEU A 22 -2.87 -1.89 -7.05
C LEU A 22 -1.37 -1.77 -6.79
N SER A 23 -0.62 -1.54 -7.86
CA SER A 23 0.74 -1.00 -7.78
C SER A 23 1.06 -0.19 -9.03
N LEU A 24 1.60 1.00 -8.83
CA LEU A 24 1.97 1.93 -9.90
C LEU A 24 3.43 2.35 -9.75
N TYR A 25 4.16 2.32 -10.87
CA TYR A 25 5.42 3.03 -11.01
C TYR A 25 5.15 4.44 -11.53
N ILE A 26 5.71 5.45 -10.88
CA ILE A 26 5.58 6.85 -11.25
C ILE A 26 6.97 7.47 -11.37
N GLU A 27 7.22 8.14 -12.48
CA GLU A 27 8.44 8.92 -12.71
C GLU A 27 8.06 10.39 -12.93
N THR A 28 8.54 11.24 -12.04
CA THR A 28 8.25 12.69 -12.05
C THR A 28 9.13 13.42 -13.07
N ASP A 29 8.77 14.66 -13.41
CA ASP A 29 9.57 15.48 -14.33
C ASP A 29 10.96 15.85 -13.78
N CYS A 30 11.14 15.80 -12.46
CA CYS A 30 12.44 15.99 -11.82
C CYS A 30 13.25 14.69 -11.67
N GLY A 31 12.77 13.58 -12.26
CA GLY A 31 13.47 12.29 -12.30
C GLY A 31 13.29 11.43 -11.05
N GLN A 32 12.40 11.79 -10.12
CA GLN A 32 12.11 10.96 -8.96
C GLN A 32 11.26 9.75 -9.35
N LYS A 33 11.63 8.58 -8.84
CA LYS A 33 10.96 7.30 -9.08
C LYS A 33 10.21 6.86 -7.83
N ILE A 34 8.91 6.70 -7.98
CA ILE A 34 7.98 6.43 -6.89
C ILE A 34 7.24 5.14 -7.19
N LEU A 35 7.18 4.26 -6.19
CA LEU A 35 6.29 3.12 -6.17
C LEU A 35 5.06 3.49 -5.34
N TYR A 36 3.88 3.51 -5.96
CA TYR A 36 2.62 3.75 -5.27
C TYR A 36 1.90 2.42 -5.10
N ASP A 37 1.74 1.98 -3.85
CA ASP A 37 1.27 0.65 -3.46
C ASP A 37 2.09 -0.52 -4.06
N THR A 38 1.86 -1.71 -3.51
CA THR A 38 2.66 -2.92 -3.75
C THR A 38 1.82 -4.16 -4.05
N GLY A 39 0.55 -3.99 -4.38
CA GLY A 39 -0.35 -5.10 -4.68
C GLY A 39 -0.60 -6.03 -3.49
N GLN A 40 -1.19 -7.18 -3.80
CA GLN A 40 -1.46 -8.27 -2.85
C GLN A 40 -0.25 -9.18 -2.64
N SER A 41 0.63 -9.30 -3.64
CA SER A 41 1.78 -10.19 -3.62
C SER A 41 2.99 -9.56 -4.33
N ASP A 42 4.02 -10.37 -4.62
CA ASP A 42 5.18 -9.96 -5.43
C ASP A 42 4.91 -9.91 -6.94
N LEU A 43 3.66 -10.14 -7.38
CA LEU A 43 3.25 -10.09 -8.79
C LEU A 43 3.64 -8.77 -9.49
N PHE A 44 3.51 -7.64 -8.80
CA PHE A 44 3.90 -6.34 -9.36
C PHE A 44 5.40 -6.30 -9.72
N MET A 45 6.25 -7.05 -9.01
CA MET A 45 7.69 -7.14 -9.28
C MET A 45 7.97 -7.92 -10.56
N HIS A 46 7.23 -9.01 -10.79
CA HIS A 46 7.32 -9.77 -12.05
C HIS A 46 6.87 -8.93 -13.24
N ASN A 47 5.80 -8.15 -13.08
CA ASN A 47 5.36 -7.23 -14.12
C ASN A 47 6.37 -6.08 -14.33
N ALA A 48 7.01 -5.57 -13.26
CA ALA A 48 8.06 -4.56 -13.35
C ALA A 48 9.25 -5.05 -14.21
N GLU A 49 9.72 -6.28 -13.99
CA GLU A 49 10.77 -6.90 -14.80
C GLU A 49 10.37 -6.97 -16.28
N LYS A 50 9.16 -7.48 -16.59
CA LYS A 50 8.64 -7.57 -17.96
C LYS A 50 8.49 -6.21 -18.64
N LEU A 51 8.30 -5.14 -17.87
CA LEU A 51 8.12 -3.76 -18.33
C LEU A 51 9.42 -2.94 -18.33
N GLY A 52 10.54 -3.54 -17.89
CA GLY A 52 11.85 -2.87 -17.81
C GLY A 52 11.91 -1.78 -16.73
N VAL A 53 11.17 -1.94 -15.64
CA VAL A 53 11.22 -1.06 -14.46
C VAL A 53 12.17 -1.68 -13.43
N ASP A 54 13.26 -0.99 -13.12
CA ASP A 54 14.18 -1.41 -12.05
C ASP A 54 13.70 -0.92 -10.69
N LEU A 55 13.22 -1.86 -9.86
CA LEU A 55 12.72 -1.57 -8.53
C LEU A 55 13.82 -1.16 -7.53
N GLN A 56 15.10 -1.43 -7.83
CA GLN A 56 16.21 -0.98 -7.00
C GLN A 56 16.45 0.54 -7.12
N GLU A 57 16.00 1.14 -8.22
CA GLU A 57 16.14 2.58 -8.47
C GLU A 57 14.98 3.41 -7.90
N ILE A 58 14.00 2.77 -7.25
CA ILE A 58 12.89 3.49 -6.60
C ILE A 58 13.44 4.32 -5.44
N ASP A 59 13.10 5.62 -5.43
CA ASP A 59 13.50 6.57 -4.39
C ASP A 59 12.55 6.55 -3.21
N LYS A 60 11.26 6.35 -3.48
CA LYS A 60 10.18 6.44 -2.49
C LYS A 60 9.09 5.42 -2.76
N VAL A 61 8.51 4.91 -1.70
CA VAL A 61 7.27 4.16 -1.73
C VAL A 61 6.19 5.00 -1.05
N VAL A 62 5.01 5.07 -1.64
CA VAL A 62 3.82 5.65 -1.01
C VAL A 62 2.81 4.53 -0.85
N ILE A 63 2.38 4.28 0.38
CA ILE A 63 1.28 3.36 0.68
C ILE A 63 0.04 4.21 0.89
N SER A 64 -0.99 3.94 0.08
CA SER A 64 -2.27 4.63 0.16
C SER A 64 -2.97 4.35 1.49
N HIS A 65 -3.09 3.06 1.84
CA HIS A 65 -3.77 2.61 3.05
C HIS A 65 -3.36 1.18 3.44
N GLY A 66 -3.85 0.70 4.58
CA GLY A 66 -3.33 -0.49 5.25
C GLY A 66 -3.77 -1.85 4.71
N HIS A 67 -4.63 -1.93 3.69
CA HIS A 67 -5.22 -3.20 3.24
C HIS A 67 -4.23 -4.12 2.52
N TYR A 68 -4.48 -5.44 2.59
CA TYR A 68 -3.54 -6.46 2.10
C TYR A 68 -3.20 -6.29 0.62
N ASP A 69 -4.12 -5.77 -0.18
CA ASP A 69 -4.03 -5.61 -1.64
C ASP A 69 -3.25 -4.37 -2.07
N HIS A 70 -2.75 -3.60 -1.10
CA HIS A 70 -1.89 -2.44 -1.30
C HIS A 70 -0.53 -2.61 -0.61
N VAL A 71 -0.47 -3.32 0.52
CA VAL A 71 0.78 -3.54 1.29
C VAL A 71 1.38 -4.94 1.15
N GLY A 72 0.70 -5.86 0.46
CA GLY A 72 1.05 -7.29 0.45
C GLY A 72 2.42 -7.58 -0.15
N GLY A 73 2.82 -6.84 -1.18
CA GLY A 73 4.13 -6.98 -1.83
C GLY A 73 5.27 -6.20 -1.15
N LEU A 74 4.99 -5.40 -0.12
CA LEU A 74 5.97 -4.45 0.44
C LEU A 74 7.20 -5.14 1.05
N ILE A 75 7.02 -6.29 1.72
CA ILE A 75 8.16 -7.05 2.27
C ILE A 75 9.09 -7.51 1.15
N ALA A 76 8.54 -8.03 0.05
CA ALA A 76 9.33 -8.49 -1.09
C ALA A 76 10.10 -7.33 -1.74
N PHE A 77 9.45 -6.17 -1.88
CA PHE A 77 10.10 -4.93 -2.32
C PHE A 77 11.30 -4.54 -1.43
N LEU A 78 11.10 -4.46 -0.11
CA LEU A 78 12.13 -4.03 0.85
C LEU A 78 13.33 -5.00 0.94
N ARG A 79 13.12 -6.27 0.57
CA ARG A 79 14.21 -7.24 0.41
C ARG A 79 15.08 -6.95 -0.82
N VAL A 80 14.56 -6.32 -1.85
CA VAL A 80 15.31 -5.97 -3.06
C VAL A 80 15.85 -4.54 -2.99
N ASN A 81 14.98 -3.55 -2.77
CA ASN A 81 15.37 -2.16 -2.65
C ASN A 81 15.87 -1.86 -1.23
N LYS A 82 17.03 -1.20 -1.08
CA LYS A 82 17.67 -0.95 0.23
C LYS A 82 17.60 0.49 0.72
N THR A 83 17.09 1.43 -0.09
CA THR A 83 17.27 2.87 0.12
C THR A 83 15.97 3.65 0.19
N ALA A 84 14.92 3.23 -0.52
CA ALA A 84 13.66 3.96 -0.61
C ALA A 84 13.03 4.23 0.77
N LYS A 85 12.54 5.45 1.01
CA LYS A 85 11.68 5.72 2.17
C LYS A 85 10.25 5.30 1.87
N VAL A 86 9.53 4.79 2.87
CA VAL A 86 8.12 4.39 2.74
C VAL A 86 7.25 5.38 3.48
N TYR A 87 6.44 6.13 2.74
CA TYR A 87 5.51 7.12 3.25
C TYR A 87 4.13 6.48 3.43
N MET A 88 3.53 6.66 4.60
CA MET A 88 2.20 6.15 4.91
C MET A 88 1.53 6.93 6.05
N ASN A 89 0.21 6.80 6.17
CA ASN A 89 -0.50 7.37 7.30
C ASN A 89 -0.08 6.69 8.62
N ALA A 90 0.14 7.47 9.68
CA ALA A 90 0.55 6.97 10.99
C ALA A 90 -0.50 6.02 11.61
N THR A 91 -1.77 6.15 11.25
CA THR A 91 -2.87 5.30 11.76
C THR A 91 -2.75 3.83 11.34
N LEU A 92 -1.96 3.52 10.30
CA LEU A 92 -1.69 2.14 9.88
C LEU A 92 -0.99 1.30 10.97
N PHE A 93 -0.20 1.92 11.85
CA PHE A 93 0.57 1.19 12.88
C PHE A 93 -0.20 0.87 14.14
N ASN A 94 -1.30 1.57 14.38
CA ASN A 94 -1.99 1.48 15.65
C ASN A 94 -2.91 0.26 15.72
N TYR A 95 -3.16 -0.44 14.62
CA TYR A 95 -4.17 -1.50 14.59
C TYR A 95 -3.75 -2.70 13.75
N GLU A 96 -4.16 -3.89 14.21
CA GLU A 96 -4.22 -5.08 13.37
C GLU A 96 -5.56 -5.11 12.63
N TYR A 97 -5.50 -5.12 11.31
CA TYR A 97 -6.69 -5.14 10.45
C TYR A 97 -7.01 -6.56 10.02
N PHE A 98 -8.30 -6.94 10.05
CA PHE A 98 -8.74 -8.27 9.64
C PHE A 98 -10.17 -8.24 9.11
N SER A 99 -10.52 -9.29 8.37
CA SER A 99 -11.90 -9.55 7.97
C SER A 99 -12.47 -10.73 8.76
N LEU A 100 -13.75 -10.63 9.14
CA LEU A 100 -14.52 -11.72 9.73
C LEU A 100 -15.59 -12.17 8.74
N LYS A 101 -15.33 -13.30 8.06
CA LYS A 101 -16.30 -13.94 7.16
C LYS A 101 -16.67 -15.31 7.71
N SER A 102 -17.95 -15.51 8.02
CA SER A 102 -18.47 -16.80 8.52
C SER A 102 -17.72 -17.33 9.75
N GLY A 103 -17.28 -16.44 10.65
CA GLY A 103 -16.51 -16.81 11.86
C GLY A 103 -15.01 -17.04 11.64
N VAL A 104 -14.52 -16.92 10.40
CA VAL A 104 -13.09 -17.05 10.08
C VAL A 104 -12.44 -15.66 10.08
N LYS A 105 -11.45 -15.47 10.96
CA LYS A 105 -10.59 -14.29 11.02
C LYS A 105 -9.46 -14.42 10.01
N LYS A 106 -9.34 -13.45 9.10
CA LYS A 106 -8.23 -13.37 8.14
C LYS A 106 -7.56 -12.01 8.25
N LEU A 107 -6.25 -12.00 8.49
CA LEU A 107 -5.43 -10.78 8.48
C LEU A 107 -5.63 -10.03 7.15
N ASN A 108 -5.85 -8.73 7.25
CA ASN A 108 -6.15 -7.84 6.14
C ASN A 108 -5.24 -6.62 6.24
N GLY A 109 -3.94 -6.78 5.96
CA GLY A 109 -3.06 -5.63 5.90
C GLY A 109 -1.64 -5.82 6.39
N PHE A 110 -1.17 -4.79 7.10
CA PHE A 110 0.21 -4.61 7.53
C PHE A 110 0.73 -5.79 8.36
N ALA A 111 1.69 -6.53 7.81
CA ALA A 111 2.29 -7.68 8.47
C ALA A 111 3.30 -7.24 9.55
N PRO A 112 3.31 -7.83 10.77
CA PRO A 112 4.28 -7.49 11.82
C PRO A 112 5.75 -7.60 11.40
N GLU A 113 6.06 -8.46 10.42
CA GLU A 113 7.42 -8.58 9.85
C GLU A 113 7.92 -7.26 9.26
N LEU A 114 7.04 -6.36 8.80
CA LEU A 114 7.43 -5.05 8.28
C LEU A 114 8.10 -4.16 9.33
N LEU A 115 7.89 -4.40 10.62
CA LEU A 115 8.50 -3.62 11.71
C LEU A 115 10.03 -3.69 11.71
N GLN A 116 10.63 -4.71 11.10
CA GLN A 116 12.09 -4.80 10.92
C GLN A 116 12.67 -3.72 9.99
N TYR A 117 11.81 -3.06 9.21
CA TYR A 117 12.17 -1.97 8.28
C TYR A 117 11.67 -0.60 8.77
N SER A 118 11.32 -0.48 10.05
CA SER A 118 10.73 0.73 10.63
C SER A 118 11.61 1.97 10.53
N ASP A 119 12.93 1.81 10.39
CA ASP A 119 13.89 2.87 10.13
C ASP A 119 13.68 3.58 8.78
N ARG A 120 12.98 2.93 7.85
CA ARG A 120 12.65 3.47 6.52
C ARG A 120 11.28 4.11 6.43
N PHE A 121 10.47 4.03 7.49
CA PHE A 121 9.09 4.52 7.47
C PHE A 121 9.02 6.00 7.80
N VAL A 122 8.25 6.73 7.00
CA VAL A 122 7.91 8.14 7.22
C VAL A 122 6.41 8.20 7.49
N LEU A 123 6.07 8.33 8.77
CA LEU A 123 4.69 8.34 9.25
C LEU A 123 4.11 9.74 9.15
N LEU A 124 2.94 9.84 8.54
CA LEU A 124 2.25 11.11 8.32
C LEU A 124 0.95 11.14 9.11
N ASP A 125 0.75 12.18 9.91
CA ASP A 125 -0.46 12.41 10.71
C ASP A 125 -1.36 13.51 10.13
N LYS A 126 -0.90 14.19 9.08
CA LYS A 126 -1.58 15.29 8.41
C LYS A 126 -1.12 15.44 6.97
N ASN A 127 -1.93 16.16 6.19
CA ASN A 127 -1.58 16.57 4.84
C ASN A 127 -0.23 17.28 4.84
N THR A 128 0.69 16.79 4.02
CA THR A 128 2.09 17.18 4.06
C THR A 128 2.60 17.41 2.65
N PHE A 129 3.30 18.52 2.45
CA PHE A 129 4.15 18.73 1.29
C PHE A 129 5.60 18.44 1.68
N ALA A 130 6.19 17.38 1.12
CA ALA A 130 7.58 17.02 1.35
C ALA A 130 8.17 16.38 0.11
N ASP A 131 9.46 16.65 -0.13
CA ASP A 131 10.22 16.07 -1.24
C ASP A 131 9.54 16.19 -2.61
N ASN A 132 8.88 17.33 -2.89
CA ASN A 132 8.09 17.62 -4.10
C ASN A 132 6.80 16.78 -4.27
N LEU A 133 6.29 16.19 -3.19
CA LEU A 133 5.03 15.45 -3.18
C LEU A 133 4.04 16.10 -2.23
N TRP A 134 2.81 16.29 -2.71
CA TRP A 134 1.65 16.53 -1.86
C TRP A 134 1.07 15.18 -1.45
N MET A 135 1.14 14.90 -0.15
CA MET A 135 0.57 13.70 0.45
C MET A 135 -0.66 14.14 1.25
N ILE A 136 -1.82 13.62 0.86
CA ILE A 136 -3.11 13.89 1.50
C ILE A 136 -3.43 12.66 2.34
N THR A 137 -3.52 12.84 3.65
CA THR A 137 -3.74 11.76 4.63
C THR A 137 -5.13 11.82 5.26
N TYR A 138 -5.91 12.84 4.92
CA TYR A 138 -7.29 13.00 5.36
C TYR A 138 -8.15 13.36 4.15
N ILE A 139 -9.06 12.45 3.83
CA ILE A 139 -10.08 12.63 2.80
C ILE A 139 -11.43 12.61 3.53
N ASP A 140 -12.20 13.68 3.40
CA ASP A 140 -13.51 13.77 4.05
C ASP A 140 -14.48 12.78 3.39
N HIS A 141 -15.20 12.01 4.23
CA HIS A 141 -16.19 11.05 3.77
C HIS A 141 -17.56 11.72 3.69
N ALA A 142 -17.87 12.30 2.52
CA ALA A 142 -19.18 12.91 2.26
C ALA A 142 -20.32 11.89 2.08
N TYR A 143 -20.01 10.59 2.05
CA TYR A 143 -20.94 9.50 1.70
C TYR A 143 -20.86 8.35 2.70
N GLU A 144 -21.93 7.54 2.75
CA GLU A 144 -21.97 6.33 3.56
C GLU A 144 -20.92 5.30 3.12
N MET A 145 -20.40 4.56 4.09
CA MET A 145 -19.42 3.51 3.85
C MET A 145 -20.02 2.35 3.03
N PRO A 146 -19.22 1.70 2.17
CA PRO A 146 -19.67 0.54 1.42
C PRO A 146 -20.21 -0.55 2.34
N LYS A 147 -21.29 -1.23 1.95
CA LYS A 147 -21.86 -2.36 2.72
C LYS A 147 -20.85 -3.49 2.97
N GLY A 148 -19.83 -3.60 2.11
CA GLY A 148 -18.73 -4.54 2.27
C GLY A 148 -17.85 -4.29 3.50
N ASN A 149 -17.86 -3.09 4.07
CA ASN A 149 -17.05 -2.76 5.25
C ASN A 149 -17.64 -3.34 6.55
N ALA A 150 -18.89 -3.84 6.52
CA ALA A 150 -19.54 -4.44 7.68
C ALA A 150 -18.86 -5.72 8.23
N ILE A 151 -17.87 -6.24 7.50
CA ILE A 151 -17.09 -7.42 7.87
C ILE A 151 -15.61 -7.09 8.14
N LEU A 152 -15.22 -5.82 8.07
CA LEU A 152 -13.86 -5.35 8.30
C LEU A 152 -13.74 -4.86 9.75
N TYR A 153 -12.69 -5.31 10.42
CA TYR A 153 -12.44 -5.05 11.82
C TYR A 153 -10.99 -4.64 12.02
N ARG A 154 -10.76 -3.91 13.09
CA ARG A 154 -9.44 -3.54 13.57
C ARG A 154 -9.31 -3.91 15.05
N GLN A 155 -8.10 -4.24 15.48
CA GLN A 155 -7.80 -4.59 16.86
C GLN A 155 -6.60 -3.78 17.38
N TYR A 156 -6.75 -3.25 18.59
CA TYR A 156 -5.67 -2.64 19.36
C TYR A 156 -5.71 -3.15 20.80
N GLU A 157 -4.56 -3.61 21.32
CA GLU A 157 -4.42 -4.15 22.69
C GLU A 157 -5.49 -5.18 23.09
N GLY A 158 -5.96 -5.99 22.13
CA GLY A 158 -6.96 -7.05 22.35
C GLY A 158 -8.42 -6.59 22.30
N VAL A 159 -8.68 -5.29 22.06
CA VAL A 159 -10.01 -4.76 21.82
C VAL A 159 -10.30 -4.78 20.32
N GLU A 160 -11.35 -5.50 19.91
CA GLU A 160 -11.81 -5.55 18.52
C GLU A 160 -12.96 -4.56 18.29
N GLU A 161 -12.88 -3.80 17.20
CA GLU A 161 -13.94 -2.90 16.75
C GLU A 161 -14.09 -2.92 15.23
N LEU A 162 -15.22 -2.44 14.72
CA LEU A 162 -15.42 -2.27 13.27
C LEU A 162 -14.40 -1.27 12.71
N ASP A 163 -13.83 -1.61 11.56
CA ASP A 163 -12.94 -0.70 10.85
C ASP A 163 -13.74 0.48 10.27
N LYS A 164 -13.29 1.68 10.59
CA LYS A 164 -13.87 2.95 10.13
C LYS A 164 -13.16 3.53 8.92
N SER A 165 -12.15 2.83 8.37
CA SER A 165 -11.32 3.27 7.24
C SER A 165 -10.57 4.58 7.51
N GLU A 166 -10.24 4.89 8.77
CA GLU A 166 -9.44 6.07 9.15
C GLU A 166 -7.98 6.00 8.65
N HIS A 167 -7.59 4.87 8.05
CA HIS A 167 -6.29 4.64 7.43
C HIS A 167 -6.30 4.80 5.90
N GLU A 168 -7.48 5.09 5.31
CA GLU A 168 -7.69 5.36 3.88
C GLU A 168 -7.54 6.85 3.52
#